data_AF-A0A2V9RDU4-F1
#
_entry.id   AF-A0A2V9RDU4-F1
#
_cell.length_a   1.000
_cell.length_b   1.000
_cell.length_c   1.000
_cell.angle_alpha   90.00
_cell.angle_beta   90.00
_cell.angle_gamma   90.00
#
_symmetry.space_group_name_H-M   'P 1'
#
loop_
_entity.id
_entity.type
_entity.pdbx_description
1 polymer ?
#
loop_
_entity_poly.entity_id
_entity_poly.type
_entity_poly.pdbx_seq_one_letter_code
_entity_poly.pdbx_strand_id
1 'polypeptide(L)'
;MDLEELIRQDFDHLSKTTELDVTKESEDVILMQSVEGHAHNGAGMFHKRRFVNITISDIVMALQLDPVHVKTYRQQLIDEIREWVDQAIRRKASQRLLNPEGQPFLRASRLRNFSVNPASILKGLYLGGLRDDSEMEYNIKIGGGRSHFVDLRIMKHLNLDGEKLAHEAHAEEIEDYKRSGMIVPPDKCRYQESEFIRYFYIRDRLGPGHSDDAGIACAGLLFDRDVALGVFLADAIDTLEKYVMKYSDQDNELARYIFDNYKDLNTPVEDLHRLIYLSTIPEKKVDIVPDSSLRYLLSIDKKTKQTLLDCYLAFIEGKPLMPMTIWKSKITTTEFFSYINHRFLNFEAAEAHVASLPIAARLSRRVVEIMEAGVMTVDLSASVSEAIQKMLAGNKNFLVVTQNGGKIVGVVKASDLLRVFEE
;
A
#
# COMPACT_ATOMS: atom_id res chain seq x y z
N MET A 1 -23.85 -22.36 19.52
CA MET A 1 -22.44 -22.18 19.14
C MET A 1 -21.88 -21.09 20.01
N ASP A 2 -20.80 -21.42 20.72
CA ASP A 2 -20.07 -20.50 21.58
C ASP A 2 -19.17 -19.57 20.75
N LEU A 3 -18.80 -18.40 21.29
CA LEU A 3 -17.97 -17.41 20.60
C LEU A 3 -16.61 -17.99 20.22
N GLU A 4 -15.98 -18.74 21.13
CA GLU A 4 -14.69 -19.40 20.87
C GLU A 4 -14.76 -20.35 19.68
N GLU A 5 -15.85 -21.11 19.56
CA GLU A 5 -16.04 -22.05 18.46
C GLU A 5 -16.17 -21.32 17.11
N LEU A 6 -16.82 -20.16 17.09
CA LEU A 6 -16.92 -19.32 15.89
C LEU A 6 -15.56 -18.79 15.45
N ILE A 7 -14.76 -18.31 16.40
CA ILE A 7 -13.39 -17.84 16.15
C ILE A 7 -12.54 -18.98 15.58
N ARG A 8 -12.58 -20.16 16.23
CA ARG A 8 -11.82 -21.35 15.77
C ARG A 8 -12.22 -21.73 14.35
N GLN A 9 -13.52 -21.72 14.02
CA GLN A 9 -14.00 -22.05 12.68
C GLN A 9 -13.54 -21.05 11.62
N ASP A 10 -13.55 -19.74 11.91
CA ASP A 10 -13.05 -18.73 10.95
C ASP A 10 -11.53 -18.87 10.74
N PHE A 11 -10.77 -19.03 11.83
CA PHE A 11 -9.32 -19.26 11.75
C PHE A 11 -8.99 -20.54 10.99
N ASP A 12 -9.67 -21.65 11.29
CA ASP A 12 -9.53 -22.93 10.59
C ASP A 12 -9.84 -22.79 9.10
N HIS A 13 -10.90 -22.06 8.75
CA HIS A 13 -11.27 -21.82 7.37
C HIS A 13 -10.17 -21.05 6.65
N LEU A 14 -9.67 -19.96 7.24
CA LEU A 14 -8.56 -19.18 6.71
C LEU A 14 -7.30 -20.03 6.53
N SER A 15 -6.90 -20.79 7.55
CA SER A 15 -5.70 -21.63 7.51
C SER A 15 -5.81 -22.78 6.50
N LYS A 16 -7.01 -23.26 6.16
CA LYS A 16 -7.22 -24.32 5.15
C LYS A 16 -7.32 -23.78 3.73
N THR A 17 -7.68 -22.51 3.57
CA THR A 17 -7.97 -21.90 2.25
C THR A 17 -6.89 -20.95 1.77
N THR A 18 -6.09 -20.42 2.69
CA THR A 18 -5.00 -19.47 2.44
C THR A 18 -3.67 -20.18 2.60
N GLU A 19 -2.73 -19.89 1.70
CA GLU A 19 -1.33 -20.32 1.79
C GLU A 19 -0.49 -19.05 1.64
N LEU A 20 0.31 -18.70 2.65
CA LEU A 20 1.16 -17.51 2.63
C LEU A 20 2.62 -17.90 2.32
N ASP A 21 3.36 -17.02 1.64
CA ASP A 21 4.81 -17.18 1.45
C ASP A 21 5.57 -16.86 2.73
N VAL A 22 5.28 -17.55 3.84
CA VAL A 22 5.98 -17.41 5.12
C VAL A 22 6.01 -18.77 5.84
N THR A 23 6.75 -18.87 6.95
CA THR A 23 6.65 -20.07 7.81
C THR A 23 5.28 -20.18 8.47
N LYS A 24 4.89 -21.39 8.89
CA LYS A 24 3.58 -21.63 9.51
C LYS A 24 3.30 -20.74 10.73
N GLU A 25 4.30 -20.52 11.58
CA GLU A 25 4.16 -19.64 12.76
C GLU A 25 3.89 -18.18 12.37
N SER A 26 4.58 -17.66 11.34
CA SER A 26 4.32 -16.33 10.77
C SER A 26 2.94 -16.26 10.08
N GLU A 27 2.54 -17.33 9.39
CA GLU A 27 1.22 -17.41 8.78
C GLU A 27 0.12 -17.32 9.84
N ASP A 28 0.23 -18.10 10.92
CA ASP A 28 -0.77 -18.12 11.98
C ASP A 28 -0.95 -16.73 12.62
N VAL A 29 0.14 -16.03 12.94
CA VAL A 29 0.02 -14.69 13.53
C VAL A 29 -0.55 -13.65 12.54
N ILE A 30 -0.31 -13.79 11.24
CA ILE A 30 -0.90 -12.91 10.21
C ILE A 30 -2.40 -13.21 10.03
N LEU A 31 -2.78 -14.49 10.04
CA LEU A 31 -4.18 -14.90 9.90
C LEU A 31 -5.05 -14.46 11.08
N MET A 32 -4.50 -14.37 12.31
CA MET A 32 -5.23 -13.83 13.46
C MET A 32 -5.72 -12.39 13.21
N GLN A 33 -4.91 -11.53 12.58
CA GLN A 33 -5.34 -10.17 12.21
C GLN A 33 -6.53 -10.19 11.23
N SER A 34 -6.59 -11.20 10.35
CA SER A 34 -7.67 -11.31 9.38
C SER A 34 -9.00 -11.71 10.04
N VAL A 35 -8.96 -12.55 11.07
CA VAL A 35 -10.16 -12.90 11.87
C VAL A 35 -10.70 -11.66 12.61
N GLU A 36 -9.83 -10.86 13.23
CA GLU A 36 -10.22 -9.58 13.84
C GLU A 36 -10.78 -8.62 12.78
N GLY A 37 -10.14 -8.54 11.61
CA GLY A 37 -10.62 -7.74 10.48
C GLY A 37 -12.01 -8.16 9.99
N HIS A 38 -12.31 -9.46 9.95
CA HIS A 38 -13.65 -9.95 9.62
C HIS A 38 -14.68 -9.49 10.67
N ALA A 39 -14.33 -9.62 11.96
CA ALA A 39 -15.17 -9.22 13.08
C ALA A 39 -15.58 -7.74 13.01
N HIS A 40 -14.61 -6.85 12.86
CA HIS A 40 -14.84 -5.39 12.86
C HIS A 40 -15.47 -4.87 11.56
N ASN A 41 -15.25 -5.53 10.42
CA ASN A 41 -15.87 -5.14 9.15
C ASN A 41 -17.31 -5.66 8.96
N GLY A 42 -17.92 -6.24 9.99
CA GLY A 42 -19.25 -6.85 9.92
C GLY A 42 -19.32 -8.10 9.04
N ALA A 43 -18.18 -8.56 8.50
CA ALA A 43 -18.02 -9.75 7.68
C ALA A 43 -17.95 -11.04 8.53
N GLY A 44 -17.66 -10.93 9.84
CA GLY A 44 -17.66 -11.99 10.84
C GLY A 44 -19.06 -12.49 11.21
N MET A 45 -19.96 -12.58 10.23
CA MET A 45 -21.30 -13.12 10.43
C MET A 45 -21.28 -14.64 10.22
N PHE A 46 -21.32 -15.39 11.31
CA PHE A 46 -21.44 -16.83 11.27
C PHE A 46 -22.80 -17.24 11.83
N HIS A 47 -23.58 -18.01 11.06
CA HIS A 47 -24.91 -18.46 11.47
C HIS A 47 -25.86 -17.31 11.91
N LYS A 48 -25.83 -16.17 11.20
CA LYS A 48 -26.60 -14.95 11.51
C LYS A 48 -26.23 -14.27 12.85
N ARG A 49 -25.11 -14.64 13.48
CA ARG A 49 -24.55 -13.97 14.65
C ARG A 49 -23.34 -13.16 14.22
N ARG A 50 -23.31 -11.88 14.58
CA ARG A 50 -22.14 -11.00 14.42
C ARG A 50 -21.35 -10.99 15.72
N PHE A 51 -20.04 -11.01 15.60
CA PHE A 51 -19.14 -10.76 16.72
C PHE A 51 -18.25 -9.58 16.36
N VAL A 52 -18.56 -8.42 16.93
CA VAL A 52 -17.95 -7.14 16.53
C VAL A 52 -16.95 -6.62 17.55
N ASN A 53 -16.80 -7.30 18.69
CA ASN A 53 -15.94 -6.90 19.80
C ASN A 53 -14.81 -7.91 20.05
N ILE A 54 -14.34 -8.60 19.01
CA ILE A 54 -13.26 -9.59 19.11
C ILE A 54 -11.96 -8.93 18.69
N THR A 55 -10.91 -9.10 19.48
CA THR A 55 -9.55 -8.72 19.11
C THR A 55 -8.63 -9.92 18.90
N ILE A 56 -7.40 -9.71 18.43
CA ILE A 56 -6.36 -10.76 18.43
C ILE A 56 -6.20 -11.43 19.79
N SER A 57 -6.38 -10.70 20.90
CA SER A 57 -6.30 -11.28 22.25
C SER A 57 -7.30 -12.40 22.44
N ASP A 58 -8.55 -12.18 22.01
CA ASP A 58 -9.64 -13.15 22.16
C ASP A 58 -9.43 -14.32 21.20
N ILE A 59 -8.81 -14.08 20.05
CA ILE A 59 -8.45 -15.10 19.07
C ILE A 59 -7.38 -16.04 19.62
N VAL A 60 -6.31 -15.49 20.20
CA VAL A 60 -5.25 -16.26 20.86
C VAL A 60 -5.81 -17.14 21.98
N MET A 61 -6.68 -16.58 22.82
CA MET A 61 -7.34 -17.33 23.90
C MET A 61 -8.24 -18.45 23.35
N ALA A 62 -9.05 -18.15 22.33
CA ALA A 62 -9.90 -19.15 21.69
C ALA A 62 -9.08 -20.28 21.07
N LEU A 63 -7.93 -19.99 20.46
CA LEU A 63 -7.03 -21.00 19.90
C LEU A 63 -6.18 -21.74 20.96
N GLN A 64 -6.34 -21.40 22.25
CA GLN A 64 -5.57 -21.98 23.37
C GLN A 64 -4.06 -21.80 23.21
N LEU A 65 -3.65 -20.69 22.60
CA LEU A 65 -2.24 -20.34 22.42
C LEU A 65 -1.74 -19.51 23.60
N ASP A 66 -0.43 -19.53 23.85
CA ASP A 66 0.20 -18.68 24.86
C ASP A 66 0.23 -17.20 24.37
N PRO A 67 -0.48 -16.27 25.05
CA PRO A 67 -0.46 -14.86 24.67
C PRO A 67 0.92 -14.21 24.73
N VAL A 68 1.78 -14.64 25.64
CA VAL A 68 3.13 -14.08 25.78
C VAL A 68 3.98 -14.51 24.59
N HIS A 69 3.91 -15.79 24.20
CA HIS A 69 4.58 -16.31 23.02
C HIS A 69 4.18 -15.56 21.75
N VAL A 70 2.87 -15.43 21.48
CA VAL A 70 2.37 -14.76 20.27
C VAL A 70 2.81 -13.29 20.21
N LYS A 71 2.69 -12.55 21.32
CA LYS A 71 3.12 -11.15 21.39
C LYS A 71 4.62 -11.00 21.20
N THR A 72 5.41 -11.88 21.82
CA THR A 72 6.87 -11.88 21.72
C THR A 72 7.31 -12.18 20.30
N TYR A 73 6.69 -13.16 19.65
CA TYR A 73 7.00 -13.51 18.28
C TYR A 73 6.67 -12.37 17.29
N ARG A 74 5.49 -11.75 17.42
CA ARG A 74 5.13 -10.57 16.60
C ARG A 74 6.08 -9.41 16.84
N GLN A 75 6.45 -9.14 18.09
CA GLN A 75 7.44 -8.11 18.42
C GLN A 75 8.82 -8.45 17.84
N GLN A 76 9.24 -9.71 17.88
CA GLN A 76 10.50 -10.15 17.30
C GLN A 76 10.56 -9.87 15.79
N LEU A 77 9.48 -10.14 15.05
CA LEU A 77 9.44 -9.85 13.60
C LEU A 77 9.63 -8.35 13.31
N ILE A 78 9.12 -7.47 14.17
CA ILE A 78 9.33 -6.02 14.07
C ILE A 78 10.77 -5.66 14.46
N ASP A 79 11.25 -6.16 15.59
CA ASP A 79 12.57 -5.84 16.15
C ASP A 79 13.71 -6.23 15.19
N GLU A 80 13.56 -7.32 14.44
CA GLU A 80 14.51 -7.73 13.40
C GLU A 80 14.64 -6.70 12.27
N ILE A 81 13.53 -6.06 11.87
CA ILE A 81 13.55 -4.96 10.90
C ILE A 81 14.22 -3.74 11.52
N ARG A 82 13.89 -3.40 12.78
CA ARG A 82 14.50 -2.27 13.50
C ARG A 82 16.01 -2.44 13.67
N GLU A 83 16.48 -3.63 14.00
CA GLU A 83 17.90 -3.93 14.12
C GLU A 83 18.62 -3.77 12.77
N TRP A 84 18.00 -4.26 11.69
CA TRP A 84 18.57 -4.07 10.36
C TRP A 84 18.61 -2.59 9.94
N VAL A 85 17.58 -1.81 10.29
CA VAL A 85 17.56 -0.34 10.11
C VAL A 85 18.73 0.30 10.85
N ASP A 86 18.95 -0.05 12.11
CA ASP A 86 20.10 0.43 12.89
C ASP A 86 21.44 0.13 12.20
N GLN A 87 21.58 -1.07 11.64
CA GLN A 87 22.76 -1.45 10.88
C GLN A 87 22.86 -0.65 9.57
N ALA A 88 21.75 -0.40 8.87
CA ALA A 88 21.71 0.31 7.60
C ALA A 88 22.09 1.79 7.77
N ILE A 89 21.57 2.44 8.82
CA ILE A 89 21.94 3.81 9.21
C ILE A 89 23.45 3.91 9.48
N ARG A 90 24.02 2.89 10.15
CA ARG A 90 25.46 2.79 10.41
C ARG A 90 26.28 2.33 9.20
N ARG A 91 25.65 2.13 8.03
CA ARG A 91 26.24 1.62 6.79
C ARG A 91 26.91 0.24 6.95
N LYS A 92 26.36 -0.59 7.83
CA LYS A 92 26.81 -1.95 8.16
C LYS A 92 25.80 -3.03 7.79
N ALA A 93 24.57 -2.66 7.38
CA ALA A 93 23.57 -3.63 7.00
C ALA A 93 24.01 -4.47 5.80
N SER A 94 23.58 -5.73 5.80
CA SER A 94 23.62 -6.59 4.64
C SER A 94 22.77 -6.02 3.51
N GLN A 95 23.15 -6.28 2.26
CA GLN A 95 22.30 -6.02 1.08
C GLN A 95 21.17 -7.04 0.94
N ARG A 96 20.76 -7.67 2.03
CA ARG A 96 19.72 -8.70 2.11
C ARG A 96 18.79 -8.37 3.28
N LEU A 97 17.51 -8.66 3.11
CA LEU A 97 16.47 -8.49 4.13
C LEU A 97 16.40 -9.74 5.03
N LEU A 98 17.48 -9.96 5.78
CA LEU A 98 17.65 -11.10 6.68
C LEU A 98 17.90 -10.62 8.11
N ASN A 99 17.43 -11.39 9.09
CA ASN A 99 17.82 -11.24 10.49
C ASN A 99 19.26 -11.76 10.73
N PRO A 100 19.84 -11.55 11.94
CA PRO A 100 21.18 -12.03 12.26
C PRO A 100 21.38 -13.54 12.07
N GLU A 101 20.33 -14.35 12.22
CA GLU A 101 20.33 -15.81 12.00
C GLU A 101 20.26 -16.21 10.52
N GLY A 102 20.18 -15.25 9.59
CA GLY A 102 20.08 -15.50 8.15
C GLY A 102 18.69 -15.97 7.69
N GLN A 103 17.67 -15.74 8.50
CA GLN A 103 16.27 -15.96 8.15
C GLN A 103 15.71 -14.69 7.48
N PRO A 104 14.90 -14.83 6.42
CA PRO A 104 14.28 -13.66 5.80
C PRO A 104 13.28 -12.99 6.73
N PHE A 105 13.10 -11.68 6.55
CA PHE A 105 12.05 -10.92 7.24
C PHE A 105 10.67 -11.53 7.04
N LEU A 106 9.83 -11.44 8.08
CA LEU A 106 8.51 -12.09 8.14
C LEU A 106 8.55 -13.61 7.95
N ARG A 107 9.76 -14.20 7.94
CA ARG A 107 10.03 -15.56 7.48
C ARG A 107 9.56 -15.82 6.04
N ALA A 108 9.53 -14.77 5.22
CA ALA A 108 9.06 -14.85 3.85
C ALA A 108 10.11 -15.41 2.88
N SER A 109 9.82 -16.53 2.23
CA SER A 109 10.84 -17.29 1.50
C SER A 109 11.39 -16.51 0.31
N ARG A 110 10.55 -15.71 -0.36
CA ARG A 110 10.92 -14.91 -1.53
C ARG A 110 11.88 -13.79 -1.21
N LEU A 111 11.79 -13.19 -0.02
CA LEU A 111 12.68 -12.10 0.39
C LEU A 111 14.14 -12.56 0.57
N ARG A 112 14.38 -13.86 0.80
CA ARG A 112 15.72 -14.42 1.03
C ARG A 112 16.72 -14.04 -0.05
N ASN A 113 16.27 -14.02 -1.31
CA ASN A 113 17.15 -13.88 -2.47
C ASN A 113 17.12 -12.48 -3.09
N PHE A 114 16.40 -11.53 -2.50
CA PHE A 114 16.43 -10.15 -2.96
C PHE A 114 17.74 -9.50 -2.54
N SER A 115 18.41 -8.87 -3.50
CA SER A 115 19.56 -8.00 -3.24
C SER A 115 19.02 -6.59 -3.22
N VAL A 116 19.17 -5.88 -2.09
CA VAL A 116 18.54 -4.58 -1.85
C VAL A 116 19.59 -3.49 -1.63
N ASN A 117 19.23 -2.26 -1.99
CA ASN A 117 19.91 -1.04 -1.60
C ASN A 117 19.40 -0.58 -0.21
N PRO A 118 20.25 -0.57 0.83
CA PRO A 118 19.81 -0.17 2.16
C PRO A 118 19.26 1.26 2.25
N ALA A 119 19.82 2.20 1.49
CA ALA A 119 19.33 3.59 1.50
C ALA A 119 17.90 3.69 0.94
N SER A 120 17.60 2.93 -0.12
CA SER A 120 16.26 2.87 -0.70
C SER A 120 15.25 2.21 0.25
N ILE A 121 15.63 1.14 0.94
CA ILE A 121 14.77 0.51 1.97
C ILE A 121 14.48 1.49 3.11
N LEU A 122 15.49 2.22 3.60
CA LEU A 122 15.31 3.25 4.63
C LEU A 122 14.35 4.36 4.16
N LYS A 123 14.48 4.81 2.90
CA LYS A 123 13.54 5.76 2.30
C LYS A 123 12.12 5.20 2.25
N GLY A 124 11.95 3.94 1.87
CA GLY A 124 10.65 3.27 1.83
C GLY A 124 9.99 3.16 3.20
N LEU A 125 10.75 2.74 4.23
CA LEU A 125 10.27 2.67 5.61
C LEU A 125 9.86 4.04 6.16
N TYR A 126 10.66 5.08 5.88
CA TYR A 126 10.33 6.45 6.23
C TYR A 126 9.03 6.94 5.57
N LEU A 127 8.90 6.72 4.25
CA LEU A 127 7.73 7.15 3.49
C LEU A 127 6.48 6.37 3.88
N GLY A 128 6.61 5.04 4.09
CA GLY A 128 5.53 4.16 4.48
C GLY A 128 4.97 4.51 5.86
N GLY A 129 5.83 4.62 6.88
CA GLY A 129 5.38 4.87 8.27
C GLY A 129 4.85 6.28 8.53
N LEU A 130 5.04 7.24 7.61
CA LEU A 130 4.45 8.59 7.72
C LEU A 130 3.25 8.80 6.81
N ARG A 131 2.93 7.85 5.93
CA ARG A 131 1.89 7.99 4.92
C ARG A 131 0.53 8.28 5.54
N ASP A 132 0.19 7.60 6.64
CA ASP A 132 -1.14 7.63 7.23
C ASP A 132 -1.38 8.83 8.17
N ASP A 133 -0.33 9.58 8.49
CA ASP A 133 -0.32 10.64 9.52
C ASP A 133 -0.50 12.06 8.96
N SER A 134 -0.57 12.20 7.63
CA SER A 134 -0.45 13.49 6.94
C SER A 134 -1.82 14.07 6.55
N GLU A 135 -2.17 15.20 7.17
CA GLU A 135 -3.23 16.07 6.63
C GLU A 135 -2.69 16.77 5.39
N MET A 136 -3.16 16.35 4.22
CA MET A 136 -2.71 16.94 2.95
C MET A 136 -3.62 18.06 2.46
N GLU A 137 -2.99 19.11 1.94
CA GLU A 137 -3.61 20.26 1.26
C GLU A 137 -4.27 19.92 -0.10
N TYR A 138 -4.41 18.64 -0.48
CA TYR A 138 -4.88 18.25 -1.81
C TYR A 138 -6.40 18.21 -1.99
N ASN A 139 -7.19 18.74 -1.05
CA ASN A 139 -8.65 18.72 -1.13
C ASN A 139 -9.22 17.28 -1.32
N ILE A 140 -8.51 16.28 -0.80
CA ILE A 140 -8.92 14.87 -0.79
C ILE A 140 -9.33 14.50 0.64
N LYS A 141 -10.50 13.88 0.78
CA LYS A 141 -10.98 13.39 2.06
C LYS A 141 -10.30 12.05 2.39
N ILE A 142 -9.35 12.08 3.31
CA ILE A 142 -8.64 10.90 3.80
C ILE A 142 -9.30 10.45 5.10
N GLY A 143 -9.75 9.21 5.14
CA GLY A 143 -10.24 8.58 6.36
C GLY A 143 -9.07 8.04 7.17
N GLY A 144 -9.18 8.08 8.49
CA GLY A 144 -8.10 7.66 9.37
C GLY A 144 -8.55 7.63 10.82
N GLY A 145 -7.67 7.15 11.69
CA GLY A 145 -7.97 6.87 13.08
C GLY A 145 -6.77 6.25 13.77
N ARG A 146 -6.91 5.92 15.04
CA ARG A 146 -5.82 5.41 15.86
C ARG A 146 -6.30 4.28 16.76
N SER A 147 -5.35 3.43 17.14
CA SER A 147 -5.64 2.36 18.09
C SER A 147 -5.50 2.83 19.53
N HIS A 148 -6.43 2.40 20.38
CA HIS A 148 -6.52 2.78 21.77
C HIS A 148 -6.80 1.55 22.64
N PHE A 149 -6.33 1.58 23.89
CA PHE A 149 -6.85 0.65 24.89
C PHE A 149 -8.26 1.06 25.29
N VAL A 150 -9.21 0.15 25.12
CA VAL A 150 -10.65 0.37 25.33
C VAL A 150 -11.17 -0.57 26.42
N ASP A 151 -11.85 -0.02 27.42
CA ASP A 151 -12.63 -0.79 28.39
C ASP A 151 -13.99 -1.19 27.79
N LEU A 152 -14.12 -2.48 27.48
CA LEU A 152 -15.30 -3.05 26.83
C LEU A 152 -16.60 -2.85 27.62
N ARG A 153 -16.53 -2.69 28.95
CA ARG A 153 -17.71 -2.52 29.80
C ARG A 153 -18.28 -1.11 29.63
N ILE A 154 -17.40 -0.12 29.56
CA ILE A 154 -17.76 1.28 29.35
C ILE A 154 -18.19 1.50 27.90
N MET A 155 -17.45 0.93 26.94
CA MET A 155 -17.83 0.92 25.52
C MET A 155 -19.27 0.41 25.32
N LYS A 156 -19.61 -0.73 25.96
CA LYS A 156 -20.98 -1.27 25.94
C LYS A 156 -21.99 -0.33 26.60
N HIS A 157 -21.63 0.33 27.70
CA HIS A 157 -22.50 1.30 28.39
C HIS A 157 -22.81 2.53 27.51
N LEU A 158 -21.85 2.93 26.68
CA LEU A 158 -21.99 3.98 25.68
C LEU A 158 -22.71 3.52 24.40
N ASN A 159 -23.20 2.27 24.36
CA ASN A 159 -23.84 1.66 23.20
C ASN A 159 -22.93 1.63 21.96
N LEU A 160 -21.63 1.48 22.17
CA LEU A 160 -20.61 1.34 21.13
C LEU A 160 -20.16 -0.12 21.01
N ASP A 161 -19.61 -0.45 19.85
CA ASP A 161 -18.98 -1.72 19.52
C ASP A 161 -17.86 -1.52 18.49
N GLY A 162 -17.08 -2.55 18.20
CA GLY A 162 -15.94 -2.46 17.28
C GLY A 162 -16.32 -2.14 15.84
N GLU A 163 -17.54 -2.49 15.39
CA GLU A 163 -18.03 -2.12 14.04
C GLU A 163 -18.26 -0.59 14.00
N LYS A 164 -18.96 -0.03 15.00
CA LYS A 164 -19.14 1.43 15.10
C LYS A 164 -17.83 2.17 15.21
N LEU A 165 -16.95 1.74 16.13
CA LEU A 165 -15.63 2.37 16.32
C LEU A 165 -14.78 2.34 15.04
N ALA A 166 -14.92 1.32 14.19
CA ALA A 166 -14.15 1.19 12.96
C ALA A 166 -14.76 1.92 11.75
N HIS A 167 -16.05 2.29 11.76
CA HIS A 167 -16.75 2.83 10.58
C HIS A 167 -17.40 4.19 10.77
N GLU A 168 -17.65 4.64 12.00
CA GLU A 168 -18.20 5.97 12.29
C GLU A 168 -17.08 7.00 12.51
N ALA A 169 -17.41 8.30 12.47
CA ALA A 169 -16.46 9.35 12.85
C ALA A 169 -16.50 9.54 14.36
N HIS A 170 -15.34 9.56 15.02
CA HIS A 170 -15.26 9.71 16.47
C HIS A 170 -14.34 10.85 16.94
N ALA A 171 -13.82 11.67 16.03
CA ALA A 171 -12.88 12.74 16.36
C ALA A 171 -13.39 13.70 17.46
N GLU A 172 -14.69 14.00 17.48
CA GLU A 172 -15.29 14.92 18.44
C GLU A 172 -15.49 14.26 19.83
N GLU A 173 -15.62 12.93 19.85
CA GLU A 173 -15.93 12.13 21.04
C GLU A 173 -14.68 11.59 21.77
N ILE A 174 -13.49 11.63 21.16
CA ILE A 174 -12.25 11.09 21.74
C ILE A 174 -12.01 11.58 23.18
N GLU A 175 -12.21 12.87 23.45
CA GLU A 175 -12.00 13.42 24.78
C GLU A 175 -13.08 12.99 25.79
N ASP A 176 -14.32 12.75 25.34
CA ASP A 176 -15.37 12.16 26.18
C ASP A 176 -15.11 10.69 26.47
N TYR A 177 -14.58 9.94 25.50
CA TYR A 177 -14.15 8.56 25.70
C TYR A 177 -13.01 8.45 26.73
N LYS A 178 -12.07 9.40 26.73
CA LYS A 178 -11.04 9.47 27.78
C LYS A 178 -11.62 9.84 29.14
N ARG A 179 -12.50 10.85 29.21
CA ARG A 179 -13.15 11.29 30.46
C ARG A 179 -14.02 10.23 31.10
N SER A 180 -14.77 9.48 30.28
CA SER A 180 -15.63 8.38 30.73
C SER A 180 -14.83 7.15 31.18
N GLY A 181 -13.54 7.08 30.86
CA GLY A 181 -12.69 5.92 31.11
C GLY A 181 -12.82 4.82 30.07
N MET A 182 -13.56 5.04 28.98
CA MET A 182 -13.61 4.10 27.86
C MET A 182 -12.22 3.94 27.24
N ILE A 183 -11.55 5.03 26.90
CA ILE A 183 -10.15 5.01 26.47
C ILE A 183 -9.26 5.03 27.70
N VAL A 184 -8.49 3.97 27.90
CA VAL A 184 -7.60 3.78 29.04
C VAL A 184 -6.19 4.22 28.66
N PRO A 185 -5.56 5.14 29.42
CA PRO A 185 -4.17 5.53 29.19
C PRO A 185 -3.21 4.32 29.32
N PRO A 186 -2.20 4.17 28.44
CA PRO A 186 -1.27 3.03 28.47
C PRO A 186 -0.59 2.81 29.83
N ASP A 187 -0.21 3.88 30.53
CA ASP A 187 0.45 3.86 31.85
C ASP A 187 -0.47 3.32 32.96
N LYS A 188 -1.79 3.41 32.77
CA LYS A 188 -2.80 2.89 33.70
C LYS A 188 -3.34 1.53 33.24
N CYS A 189 -2.89 1.06 32.08
CA CYS A 189 -3.44 -0.09 31.42
C CYS A 189 -2.79 -1.37 31.92
N ARG A 190 -3.48 -2.09 32.82
CA ARG A 190 -3.12 -3.47 33.16
C ARG A 190 -3.68 -4.45 32.12
N TYR A 191 -3.47 -4.18 30.83
CA TYR A 191 -4.08 -4.97 29.75
C TYR A 191 -3.63 -6.44 29.75
N GLN A 192 -2.43 -6.73 30.23
CA GLN A 192 -1.93 -8.10 30.36
C GLN A 192 -2.70 -8.90 31.42
N GLU A 193 -3.36 -8.22 32.36
CA GLU A 193 -4.10 -8.81 33.49
C GLU A 193 -5.62 -8.62 33.37
N SER A 194 -6.09 -7.92 32.33
CA SER A 194 -7.48 -7.47 32.22
C SER A 194 -8.23 -8.19 31.11
N GLU A 195 -9.31 -8.89 31.49
CA GLU A 195 -10.24 -9.50 30.53
C GLU A 195 -11.11 -8.48 29.79
N PHE A 196 -11.15 -7.21 30.24
CA PHE A 196 -12.06 -6.19 29.73
C PHE A 196 -11.38 -5.05 28.98
N ILE A 197 -10.05 -4.95 29.04
CA ILE A 197 -9.32 -3.93 28.31
C ILE A 197 -8.73 -4.56 27.05
N ARG A 198 -9.01 -3.95 25.90
CA ARG A 198 -8.61 -4.45 24.58
C ARG A 198 -8.07 -3.33 23.72
N TYR A 199 -7.21 -3.65 22.76
CA TYR A 199 -6.66 -2.66 21.84
C TYR A 199 -7.57 -2.57 20.60
N PHE A 200 -8.25 -1.44 20.43
CA PHE A 200 -9.23 -1.22 19.36
C PHE A 200 -8.81 -0.04 18.50
N TYR A 201 -8.94 -0.20 17.19
CA TYR A 201 -8.93 0.92 16.26
C TYR A 201 -10.20 1.77 16.44
N ILE A 202 -10.02 3.07 16.62
CA ILE A 202 -11.10 4.06 16.64
C ILE A 202 -10.88 5.00 15.46
N ARG A 203 -11.87 5.09 14.58
CA ARG A 203 -11.85 5.95 13.42
C ARG A 203 -12.15 7.39 13.84
N ASP A 204 -11.19 8.27 13.63
CA ASP A 204 -11.35 9.70 13.87
C ASP A 204 -12.17 10.33 12.73
N ARG A 205 -11.83 9.98 11.48
CA ARG A 205 -12.33 10.63 10.27
C ARG A 205 -12.82 9.63 9.24
N LEU A 206 -13.96 9.95 8.63
CA LEU A 206 -14.50 9.20 7.50
C LEU A 206 -13.75 9.51 6.21
N GLY A 207 -13.57 8.50 5.40
CA GLY A 207 -12.99 8.60 4.07
C GLY A 207 -12.41 7.25 3.66
N PRO A 208 -12.08 7.07 2.37
CA PRO A 208 -11.57 5.79 1.87
C PRO A 208 -10.20 5.40 2.43
N GLY A 209 -9.40 6.38 2.87
CA GLY A 209 -8.05 6.15 3.38
C GLY A 209 -6.98 6.04 2.29
N HIS A 210 -5.85 5.45 2.64
CA HIS A 210 -4.78 5.10 1.70
C HIS A 210 -4.93 3.65 1.24
N SER A 211 -4.41 3.37 0.06
CA SER A 211 -4.29 2.02 -0.49
C SER A 211 -2.87 1.53 -0.28
N ASP A 212 -2.71 0.39 0.42
CA ASP A 212 -1.41 -0.24 0.59
C ASP A 212 -0.80 -0.69 -0.73
N ASP A 213 -1.63 -1.25 -1.62
CA ASP A 213 -1.24 -1.65 -2.96
C ASP A 213 -0.71 -0.46 -3.79
N ALA A 214 -1.42 0.67 -3.75
CA ALA A 214 -1.01 1.88 -4.46
C ALA A 214 0.22 2.52 -3.81
N GLY A 215 0.34 2.46 -2.48
CA GLY A 215 1.54 2.86 -1.75
C GLY A 215 2.77 2.12 -2.24
N ILE A 216 2.72 0.79 -2.31
CA ILE A 216 3.83 -0.05 -2.78
C ILE A 216 4.13 0.23 -4.26
N ALA A 217 3.12 0.19 -5.12
CA ALA A 217 3.29 0.38 -6.57
C ALA A 217 3.84 1.78 -6.91
N CYS A 218 3.25 2.84 -6.34
CA CYS A 218 3.66 4.21 -6.63
C CYS A 218 5.01 4.56 -6.02
N ALA A 219 5.37 4.04 -4.84
CA ALA A 219 6.71 4.21 -4.29
C ALA A 219 7.77 3.63 -5.23
N GLY A 220 7.47 2.47 -5.83
CA GLY A 220 8.34 1.84 -6.81
C GLY A 220 8.54 2.64 -8.09
N LEU A 221 7.45 3.21 -8.62
CA LEU A 221 7.48 4.04 -9.83
C LEU A 221 8.10 5.42 -9.60
N LEU A 222 7.89 6.03 -8.42
CA LEU A 222 8.49 7.32 -8.07
C LEU A 222 10.00 7.22 -7.86
N PHE A 223 10.47 6.10 -7.30
CA PHE A 223 11.83 5.94 -6.83
C PHE A 223 12.48 4.69 -7.41
N ASP A 224 12.29 3.56 -6.74
CA ASP A 224 12.80 2.27 -7.16
C ASP A 224 12.09 1.12 -6.41
N ARG A 225 12.33 -0.10 -6.87
CA ARG A 225 11.80 -1.34 -6.28
C ARG A 225 12.11 -1.49 -4.78
N ASP A 226 13.28 -1.05 -4.32
CA ASP A 226 13.67 -1.22 -2.93
C ASP A 226 12.97 -0.20 -2.03
N VAL A 227 12.64 0.98 -2.53
CA VAL A 227 11.71 1.89 -1.82
C VAL A 227 10.33 1.25 -1.68
N ALA A 228 9.81 0.60 -2.73
CA ALA A 228 8.54 -0.15 -2.63
C ALA A 228 8.60 -1.27 -1.59
N LEU A 229 9.71 -2.01 -1.50
CA LEU A 229 9.93 -3.01 -0.45
C LEU A 229 9.96 -2.38 0.94
N GLY A 230 10.56 -1.20 1.11
CA GLY A 230 10.54 -0.48 2.38
C GLY A 230 9.13 -0.04 2.79
N VAL A 231 8.29 0.41 1.84
CA VAL A 231 6.88 0.74 2.11
C VAL A 231 6.08 -0.51 2.50
N PHE A 232 6.31 -1.64 1.83
CA PHE A 232 5.73 -2.93 2.21
C PHE A 232 6.12 -3.35 3.63
N LEU A 233 7.38 -3.13 4.03
CA LEU A 233 7.84 -3.46 5.39
C LEU A 233 7.22 -2.55 6.45
N ALA A 234 6.97 -1.27 6.14
CA ALA A 234 6.27 -0.37 7.05
C ALA A 234 4.83 -0.85 7.32
N ASP A 235 4.09 -1.18 6.27
CA ASP A 235 2.74 -1.77 6.37
C ASP A 235 2.74 -3.11 7.15
N ALA A 236 3.77 -3.92 6.94
CA ALA A 236 3.93 -5.15 7.71
C ALA A 236 4.11 -4.86 9.22
N ILE A 237 4.81 -3.79 9.59
CA ILE A 237 4.97 -3.37 10.99
C ILE A 237 3.62 -2.88 11.55
N ASP A 238 2.90 -1.98 10.86
CA ASP A 238 1.55 -1.52 11.27
C ASP A 238 0.58 -2.69 11.48
N THR A 239 0.67 -3.71 10.62
CA THR A 239 -0.10 -4.94 10.79
C THR A 239 0.31 -5.71 12.05
N LEU A 240 1.61 -5.86 12.31
CA LEU A 240 2.14 -6.68 13.40
C LEU A 240 1.95 -6.04 14.77
N GLU A 241 2.10 -4.72 14.89
CA GLU A 241 2.07 -3.98 16.16
C GLU A 241 0.71 -3.98 16.87
N LYS A 242 -0.37 -4.34 16.16
CA LYS A 242 -1.74 -4.43 16.71
C LYS A 242 -1.89 -5.46 17.83
N TYR A 243 -0.91 -6.36 18.02
CA TYR A 243 -0.88 -7.29 19.14
C TYR A 243 0.55 -7.70 19.51
N VAL A 244 1.21 -6.92 20.36
CA VAL A 244 2.64 -7.06 20.70
C VAL A 244 2.92 -6.84 22.19
N MET A 245 4.19 -7.00 22.58
CA MET A 245 4.64 -6.71 23.94
C MET A 245 4.64 -5.21 24.24
N LYS A 246 5.06 -4.37 23.29
CA LYS A 246 5.09 -2.90 23.43
C LYS A 246 4.15 -2.26 22.42
N TYR A 247 2.93 -1.92 22.86
CA TYR A 247 1.96 -1.22 22.03
C TYR A 247 2.41 0.23 21.80
N SER A 248 2.57 0.59 20.54
CA SER A 248 2.82 1.94 20.04
C SER A 248 2.63 1.93 18.53
N ASP A 249 2.71 3.11 17.93
CA ASP A 249 2.73 3.35 16.48
C ASP A 249 4.17 3.14 15.97
N GLN A 250 4.60 1.87 15.89
CA GLN A 250 6.00 1.45 15.75
C GLN A 250 6.58 1.72 14.36
N ASP A 251 5.79 1.62 13.30
CA ASP A 251 6.22 1.98 11.94
C ASP A 251 6.45 3.51 11.83
N ASN A 252 5.57 4.32 12.41
CA ASN A 252 5.75 5.77 12.53
C ASN A 252 6.95 6.15 13.41
N GLU A 253 7.09 5.52 14.58
CA GLU A 253 8.26 5.68 15.45
C GLU A 253 9.57 5.34 14.71
N LEU A 254 9.57 4.25 13.93
CA LEU A 254 10.71 3.84 13.12
C LEU A 254 11.00 4.83 11.99
N ALA A 255 9.97 5.34 11.31
CA ALA A 255 10.11 6.36 10.28
C ALA A 255 10.74 7.65 10.83
N ARG A 256 10.25 8.15 11.96
CA ARG A 256 10.84 9.32 12.66
C ARG A 256 12.27 9.05 13.10
N TYR A 257 12.55 7.85 13.62
CA TYR A 257 13.91 7.46 13.98
C TYR A 257 14.86 7.46 12.78
N ILE A 258 14.43 6.94 11.63
CA ILE A 258 15.20 6.98 10.38
C ILE A 258 15.49 8.43 9.97
N PHE A 259 14.47 9.30 9.99
CA PHE A 259 14.61 10.71 9.66
C PHE A 259 15.65 11.42 10.55
N ASP A 260 15.59 11.19 11.85
CA ASP A 260 16.50 11.83 12.81
C ASP A 260 17.95 11.34 12.67
N ASN A 261 18.15 10.07 12.32
CA ASN A 261 19.46 9.41 12.42
C ASN A 261 20.15 9.15 11.07
N TYR A 262 19.41 9.12 9.95
CA TYR A 262 19.97 8.89 8.62
C TYR A 262 20.08 10.19 7.81
N LYS A 263 21.22 10.88 7.92
CA LYS A 263 21.43 12.19 7.28
C LYS A 263 21.41 12.15 5.75
N ASP A 264 21.65 11.00 5.15
CA ASP A 264 21.64 10.81 3.69
C ASP A 264 20.27 10.39 3.13
N LEU A 265 19.21 10.39 3.95
CA LEU A 265 17.86 9.99 3.52
C LEU A 265 17.38 10.75 2.28
N ASN A 266 17.85 12.00 2.11
CA ASN A 266 17.61 12.88 0.96
C ASN A 266 16.20 12.73 0.38
N THR A 267 15.20 12.80 1.27
CA THR A 267 13.78 12.66 0.94
C THR A 267 13.09 13.95 1.35
N PRO A 268 12.91 14.88 0.40
CA PRO A 268 12.15 16.11 0.63
C PRO A 268 10.74 15.79 1.12
N VAL A 269 10.12 16.71 1.85
CA VAL A 269 8.73 16.53 2.32
C VAL A 269 7.77 16.36 1.13
N GLU A 270 8.11 16.95 -0.01
CA GLU A 270 7.40 16.81 -1.28
C GLU A 270 7.33 15.37 -1.78
N ASP A 271 8.34 14.53 -1.53
CA ASP A 271 8.33 13.12 -1.90
C ASP A 271 7.31 12.32 -1.08
N LEU A 272 7.17 12.64 0.20
CA LEU A 272 6.13 12.08 1.07
C LEU A 272 4.75 12.50 0.55
N HIS A 273 4.55 13.80 0.30
CA HIS A 273 3.31 14.34 -0.25
C HIS A 273 2.90 13.71 -1.58
N ARG A 274 3.86 13.48 -2.49
CA ARG A 274 3.66 12.76 -3.75
C ARG A 274 3.13 11.35 -3.52
N LEU A 275 3.77 10.60 -2.62
CA LEU A 275 3.36 9.24 -2.33
C LEU A 275 1.95 9.21 -1.73
N ILE A 276 1.67 10.07 -0.76
CA ILE A 276 0.34 10.19 -0.14
C ILE A 276 -0.72 10.48 -1.19
N TYR A 277 -0.50 11.48 -2.04
CA TYR A 277 -1.44 11.83 -3.09
C TYR A 277 -1.69 10.66 -4.04
N LEU A 278 -0.65 9.94 -4.45
CA LEU A 278 -0.77 8.82 -5.39
C LEU A 278 -1.41 7.58 -4.76
N SER A 279 -1.19 7.33 -3.46
CA SER A 279 -1.71 6.18 -2.73
C SER A 279 -3.11 6.39 -2.17
N THR A 280 -3.59 7.64 -2.04
CA THR A 280 -4.92 7.93 -1.49
C THR A 280 -6.03 7.32 -2.35
N ILE A 281 -7.03 6.65 -1.75
CA ILE A 281 -8.17 6.09 -2.48
C ILE A 281 -9.19 7.21 -2.76
N PRO A 282 -9.50 7.54 -4.03
CA PRO A 282 -10.54 8.53 -4.33
C PRO A 282 -11.93 7.97 -3.99
N GLU A 283 -12.83 8.79 -3.42
CA GLU A 283 -14.19 8.37 -3.02
C GLU A 283 -14.98 7.68 -4.16
N LYS A 284 -14.80 8.11 -5.41
CA LYS A 284 -15.50 7.54 -6.57
C LYS A 284 -14.85 6.26 -7.11
N LYS A 285 -13.78 5.79 -6.48
CA LYS A 285 -12.90 4.73 -6.98
C LYS A 285 -12.62 3.65 -5.93
N VAL A 286 -13.31 3.66 -4.78
CA VAL A 286 -13.16 2.66 -3.70
C VAL A 286 -13.30 1.22 -4.23
N ASP A 287 -14.16 0.99 -5.22
CA ASP A 287 -14.37 -0.35 -5.79
C ASP A 287 -13.24 -0.84 -6.69
N ILE A 288 -12.36 0.06 -7.18
CA ILE A 288 -11.31 -0.28 -8.16
C ILE A 288 -9.89 0.00 -7.69
N VAL A 289 -9.72 0.72 -6.57
CA VAL A 289 -8.42 0.88 -5.93
C VAL A 289 -8.37 -0.13 -4.80
N PRO A 290 -7.55 -1.18 -4.91
CA PRO A 290 -7.45 -2.22 -3.90
C PRO A 290 -6.80 -1.67 -2.63
N ASP A 291 -7.10 -2.30 -1.50
CA ASP A 291 -6.48 -2.03 -0.21
C ASP A 291 -6.31 -3.37 0.52
N SER A 292 -5.23 -4.04 0.15
CA SER A 292 -4.88 -5.41 0.49
C SER A 292 -4.11 -5.44 1.80
N SER A 293 -4.63 -6.18 2.79
CA SER A 293 -3.87 -6.46 4.01
C SER A 293 -2.61 -7.27 3.72
N LEU A 294 -1.67 -7.27 4.67
CA LEU A 294 -0.46 -8.09 4.66
C LEU A 294 -0.72 -9.56 4.25
N ARG A 295 -1.83 -10.15 4.70
CA ARG A 295 -2.26 -11.51 4.30
C ARG A 295 -2.35 -11.63 2.78
N TYR A 296 -3.04 -10.70 2.12
CA TYR A 296 -3.24 -10.75 0.67
C TYR A 296 -1.94 -10.46 -0.09
N LEU A 297 -1.14 -9.52 0.41
CA LEU A 297 0.17 -9.20 -0.18
C LEU A 297 1.11 -10.41 -0.23
N LEU A 298 1.05 -11.28 0.79
CA LEU A 298 1.87 -12.48 0.93
C LEU A 298 1.18 -13.78 0.49
N SER A 299 -0.10 -13.75 0.11
CA SER A 299 -0.83 -14.95 -0.31
C SER A 299 -0.28 -15.51 -1.62
N ILE A 300 0.00 -16.81 -1.66
CA ILE A 300 0.42 -17.51 -2.87
C ILE A 300 -0.82 -17.82 -3.71
N ASP A 301 -0.92 -17.24 -4.89
CA ASP A 301 -1.96 -17.59 -5.84
C ASP A 301 -1.73 -19.00 -6.40
N LYS A 302 -2.81 -19.80 -6.39
CA LYS A 302 -2.74 -21.22 -6.75
C LYS A 302 -2.39 -21.43 -8.22
N LYS A 303 -2.76 -20.50 -9.10
CA LYS A 303 -2.59 -20.58 -10.56
C LYS A 303 -1.21 -20.07 -10.98
N THR A 304 -0.81 -18.91 -10.50
CA THR A 304 0.45 -18.25 -10.90
C THR A 304 1.64 -18.68 -10.05
N LYS A 305 1.40 -19.20 -8.85
CA LYS A 305 2.44 -19.46 -7.83
C LYS A 305 3.23 -18.19 -7.49
N GLN A 306 2.59 -17.03 -7.58
CA GLN A 306 3.12 -15.72 -7.22
C GLN A 306 2.29 -15.11 -6.10
N THR A 307 2.90 -14.21 -5.36
CA THR A 307 2.22 -13.33 -4.41
C THR A 307 1.84 -12.02 -5.09
N LEU A 308 0.94 -11.23 -4.49
CA LEU A 308 0.67 -9.87 -5.00
C LEU A 308 1.91 -8.99 -4.91
N LEU A 309 2.73 -9.15 -3.86
CA LEU A 309 4.02 -8.46 -3.77
C LEU A 309 4.92 -8.78 -4.96
N ASP A 310 5.05 -10.05 -5.37
CA ASP A 310 5.82 -10.41 -6.57
C ASP A 310 5.31 -9.68 -7.82
N CYS A 311 3.98 -9.62 -7.99
CA CYS A 311 3.38 -8.91 -9.11
C CYS A 311 3.69 -7.41 -9.08
N TYR A 312 3.68 -6.78 -7.91
CA TYR A 312 3.99 -5.36 -7.78
C TYR A 312 5.45 -5.08 -8.11
N LEU A 313 6.38 -5.88 -7.58
CA LEU A 313 7.80 -5.73 -7.88
C LEU A 313 8.10 -5.98 -9.36
N ALA A 314 7.47 -6.99 -9.97
CA ALA A 314 7.61 -7.25 -11.40
C ALA A 314 7.06 -6.09 -12.25
N PHE A 315 5.96 -5.47 -11.84
CA PHE A 315 5.39 -4.31 -12.51
C PHE A 315 6.34 -3.11 -12.45
N ILE A 316 6.88 -2.81 -11.27
CA ILE A 316 7.85 -1.72 -11.06
C ILE A 316 9.11 -1.94 -11.90
N GLU A 317 9.60 -3.17 -12.00
CA GLU A 317 10.79 -3.53 -12.78
C GLU A 317 10.53 -3.69 -14.29
N GLY A 318 9.28 -3.52 -14.76
CA GLY A 318 8.91 -3.72 -16.16
C GLY A 318 9.05 -5.18 -16.64
N LYS A 319 9.02 -6.14 -15.72
CA LYS A 319 9.13 -7.58 -16.01
C LYS A 319 7.78 -8.14 -16.47
N PRO A 320 7.77 -9.28 -17.20
CA PRO A 320 6.54 -9.96 -17.58
C PRO A 320 5.67 -10.29 -16.36
N LEU A 321 4.37 -10.00 -16.48
CA LEU A 321 3.38 -10.19 -15.43
C LEU A 321 2.42 -11.30 -15.80
N MET A 322 2.08 -12.15 -14.83
CA MET A 322 0.87 -12.97 -14.93
C MET A 322 -0.27 -12.24 -14.22
N PRO A 323 -1.37 -11.91 -14.92
CA PRO A 323 -2.51 -11.27 -14.29
C PRO A 323 -3.08 -12.11 -13.16
N MET A 324 -3.36 -11.47 -12.03
CA MET A 324 -3.94 -12.07 -10.84
C MET A 324 -5.14 -11.26 -10.37
N THR A 325 -6.11 -11.91 -9.75
CA THR A 325 -7.23 -11.20 -9.12
C THR A 325 -6.82 -10.69 -7.75
N ILE A 326 -7.12 -9.43 -7.46
CA ILE A 326 -6.90 -8.84 -6.14
C ILE A 326 -8.13 -9.10 -5.27
N TRP A 327 -7.93 -9.81 -4.16
CA TRP A 327 -8.97 -10.67 -3.58
C TRP A 327 -10.03 -9.96 -2.70
N LYS A 328 -10.14 -8.63 -2.80
CA LYS A 328 -11.14 -7.78 -2.10
C LYS A 328 -11.93 -6.89 -3.07
N SER A 329 -11.31 -6.47 -4.18
CA SER A 329 -11.89 -5.55 -5.17
C SER A 329 -12.41 -6.24 -6.44
N LYS A 330 -12.21 -7.55 -6.60
CA LYS A 330 -12.56 -8.32 -7.81
C LYS A 330 -11.94 -7.77 -9.12
N ILE A 331 -10.99 -6.86 -9.01
CA ILE A 331 -10.19 -6.36 -10.14
C ILE A 331 -8.98 -7.25 -10.35
N THR A 332 -8.41 -7.18 -11.55
CA THR A 332 -7.14 -7.80 -11.88
C THR A 332 -5.97 -6.85 -11.63
N THR A 333 -4.77 -7.40 -11.42
CA THR A 333 -3.53 -6.63 -11.34
C THR A 333 -3.32 -5.79 -12.59
N THR A 334 -3.71 -6.27 -13.78
CA THR A 334 -3.64 -5.49 -15.03
C THR A 334 -4.52 -4.24 -15.00
N GLU A 335 -5.77 -4.36 -14.53
CA GLU A 335 -6.67 -3.21 -14.39
C GLU A 335 -6.13 -2.21 -13.36
N PHE A 336 -5.62 -2.72 -12.24
CA PHE A 336 -5.01 -1.89 -11.21
C PHE A 336 -3.76 -1.15 -11.72
N PHE A 337 -2.85 -1.83 -12.43
CA PHE A 337 -1.65 -1.18 -12.99
C PHE A 337 -1.98 -0.16 -14.08
N SER A 338 -3.02 -0.41 -14.88
CA SER A 338 -3.54 0.59 -15.82
C SER A 338 -4.02 1.84 -15.09
N TYR A 339 -4.75 1.65 -13.98
CA TYR A 339 -5.17 2.74 -13.11
C TYR A 339 -3.97 3.51 -12.52
N ILE A 340 -2.96 2.80 -11.99
CA ILE A 340 -1.75 3.42 -11.42
C ILE A 340 -1.00 4.22 -12.48
N ASN A 341 -0.76 3.66 -13.67
CA ASN A 341 -0.09 4.37 -14.78
C ASN A 341 -0.85 5.63 -15.17
N HIS A 342 -2.18 5.54 -15.31
CA HIS A 342 -3.01 6.71 -15.62
C HIS A 342 -2.95 7.77 -14.51
N ARG A 343 -2.96 7.35 -13.24
CA ARG A 343 -2.83 8.27 -12.10
C ARG A 343 -1.47 8.96 -12.10
N PHE A 344 -0.41 8.21 -12.35
CA PHE A 344 0.96 8.71 -12.40
C PHE A 344 1.16 9.71 -13.54
N LEU A 345 0.71 9.39 -14.76
CA LEU A 345 0.80 10.29 -15.92
C LEU A 345 0.04 11.60 -15.69
N ASN A 346 -1.15 11.55 -15.08
CA ASN A 346 -1.90 12.76 -14.75
C ASN A 346 -1.22 13.58 -13.65
N PHE A 347 -0.60 12.90 -12.68
CA PHE A 347 0.17 13.57 -11.65
C PHE A 347 1.39 14.28 -12.24
N GLU A 348 2.19 13.62 -13.07
CA GLU A 348 3.34 14.25 -13.75
C GLU A 348 2.92 15.39 -14.67
N ALA A 349 1.82 15.22 -15.42
CA ALA A 349 1.27 16.29 -16.25
C ALA A 349 0.83 17.50 -15.41
N ALA A 350 0.23 17.26 -14.24
CA ALA A 350 -0.15 18.31 -13.29
C ALA A 350 1.08 18.98 -12.67
N GLU A 351 2.10 18.23 -12.23
CA GLU A 351 3.36 18.79 -11.72
C GLU A 351 4.09 19.60 -12.79
N ALA A 352 4.19 19.09 -14.02
CA ALA A 352 4.76 19.83 -15.14
C ALA A 352 3.97 21.11 -15.42
N HIS A 353 2.64 21.08 -15.30
CA HIS A 353 1.79 22.26 -15.43
C HIS A 353 2.04 23.27 -14.30
N VAL A 354 2.13 22.84 -13.04
CA VAL A 354 2.40 23.70 -11.88
C VAL A 354 3.82 24.28 -11.92
N ALA A 355 4.83 23.47 -12.26
CA ALA A 355 6.20 23.93 -12.50
C ALA A 355 6.29 24.92 -13.69
N SER A 356 5.29 24.88 -14.58
CA SER A 356 5.16 25.80 -15.71
C SER A 356 4.36 27.08 -15.42
N LEU A 357 4.01 27.41 -14.17
CA LEU A 357 3.15 28.57 -13.88
C LEU A 357 3.65 29.98 -14.32
N PRO A 358 4.93 30.24 -14.71
CA PRO A 358 5.25 31.44 -15.49
C PRO A 358 4.96 31.30 -17.02
N ILE A 359 4.19 30.31 -17.46
CA ILE A 359 3.81 30.04 -18.86
C ILE A 359 2.36 30.47 -19.16
N ALA A 360 1.57 30.95 -18.19
CA ALA A 360 0.26 31.55 -18.51
C ALA A 360 0.38 32.71 -19.53
N ALA A 361 1.46 33.50 -19.46
CA ALA A 361 1.80 34.52 -20.45
C ALA A 361 2.21 33.93 -21.81
N ARG A 362 2.83 32.75 -21.84
CA ARG A 362 3.26 32.04 -23.06
C ARG A 362 2.14 31.24 -23.72
N LEU A 363 1.12 30.77 -22.98
CA LEU A 363 -0.06 30.07 -23.49
C LEU A 363 -1.10 31.00 -24.14
N SER A 364 -0.97 32.32 -23.94
CA SER A 364 -1.70 33.33 -24.71
C SER A 364 -1.16 33.54 -26.13
N ARG A 365 0.00 32.94 -26.45
CA ARG A 365 0.59 32.99 -27.79
C ARG A 365 -0.28 32.21 -28.76
N ARG A 366 -0.50 32.77 -29.94
CA ARG A 366 -1.28 32.08 -30.98
C ARG A 366 -0.52 30.84 -31.42
N VAL A 367 -1.25 29.76 -31.73
CA VAL A 367 -0.67 28.49 -32.19
C VAL A 367 0.31 28.66 -33.36
N VAL A 368 0.06 29.63 -34.25
CA VAL A 368 0.94 30.00 -35.38
C VAL A 368 2.35 30.46 -34.94
N GLU A 369 2.51 30.92 -33.71
CA GLU A 369 3.77 31.45 -33.17
C GLU A 369 4.66 30.37 -32.53
N ILE A 370 4.13 29.16 -32.37
CA ILE A 370 4.82 28.02 -31.77
C ILE A 370 4.78 26.76 -32.66
N MET A 371 3.97 26.76 -33.72
CA MET A 371 3.95 25.66 -34.68
C MET A 371 5.27 25.57 -35.45
N GLU A 372 5.72 24.36 -35.74
CA GLU A 372 6.80 24.12 -36.70
C GLU A 372 6.17 24.13 -38.11
N ALA A 373 6.60 25.07 -38.96
CA ALA A 373 6.17 25.11 -40.36
C ALA A 373 6.91 24.04 -41.18
N GLY A 374 6.24 23.44 -42.17
CA GLY A 374 6.82 22.38 -43.00
C GLY A 374 6.77 20.98 -42.36
N VAL A 375 5.67 20.65 -41.70
CA VAL A 375 5.43 19.32 -41.12
C VAL A 375 5.60 18.25 -42.21
N MET A 376 6.33 17.19 -41.89
CA MET A 376 6.56 16.12 -42.86
C MET A 376 5.28 15.33 -43.11
N THR A 377 4.95 15.20 -44.39
CA THR A 377 3.77 14.49 -44.84
C THR A 377 4.12 13.26 -45.67
N VAL A 378 3.18 12.32 -45.65
CA VAL A 378 3.17 11.14 -46.51
C VAL A 378 1.80 11.04 -47.16
N ASP A 379 1.76 10.70 -48.45
CA ASP A 379 0.49 10.51 -49.13
C ASP A 379 -0.18 9.21 -48.63
N LEU A 380 -1.51 9.19 -48.56
CA LEU A 380 -2.29 8.03 -48.16
C LEU A 380 -1.99 6.78 -49.02
N SER A 381 -1.58 6.98 -50.27
CA SER A 381 -1.20 5.90 -51.18
C SER A 381 0.24 5.40 -51.03
N ALA A 382 1.06 6.04 -50.18
CA ALA A 382 2.46 5.66 -49.99
C ALA A 382 2.59 4.34 -49.23
N SER A 383 3.66 3.61 -49.52
CA SER A 383 4.01 2.37 -48.85
C SER A 383 4.57 2.60 -47.43
N VAL A 384 4.48 1.56 -46.59
CA VAL A 384 5.09 1.54 -45.24
C VAL A 384 6.59 1.82 -45.31
N SER A 385 7.29 1.25 -46.29
CA SER A 385 8.74 1.46 -46.49
C SER A 385 9.07 2.93 -46.76
N GLU A 386 8.29 3.60 -47.61
CA GLU A 386 8.46 5.04 -47.89
C GLU A 386 8.17 5.89 -46.65
N ALA A 387 7.18 5.51 -45.83
CA ALA A 387 6.90 6.18 -44.56
C ALA A 387 8.09 6.03 -43.58
N ILE A 388 8.68 4.83 -43.45
CA ILE A 388 9.86 4.57 -42.62
C ILE A 388 11.06 5.41 -43.12
N GLN A 389 11.34 5.37 -44.42
CA GLN A 389 12.46 6.14 -45.00
C GLN A 389 12.29 7.64 -44.78
N LYS A 390 11.08 8.18 -44.94
CA LYS A 390 10.79 9.59 -44.66
C LYS A 390 10.99 9.95 -43.18
N MET A 391 10.55 9.10 -42.26
CA MET A 391 10.77 9.32 -40.82
C MET A 391 12.26 9.33 -40.47
N LEU A 392 13.03 8.38 -41.00
CA LEU A 392 14.47 8.27 -40.77
C LEU A 392 15.23 9.46 -41.37
N ALA A 393 14.94 9.83 -42.61
CA ALA A 393 15.61 10.94 -43.30
C ALA A 393 15.32 12.30 -42.64
N GLY A 394 14.11 12.47 -42.10
CA GLY A 394 13.72 13.69 -41.39
C GLY A 394 14.04 13.72 -39.90
N ASN A 395 14.51 12.61 -39.34
CA ASN A 395 14.62 12.39 -37.90
C ASN A 395 13.32 12.77 -37.15
N LYS A 396 12.16 12.33 -37.67
CA LYS A 396 10.83 12.61 -37.11
C LYS A 396 10.15 11.32 -36.66
N ASN A 397 9.45 11.37 -35.53
CA ASN A 397 8.79 10.21 -34.92
C ASN A 397 7.34 9.98 -35.40
N PHE A 398 6.81 10.87 -36.24
CA PHE A 398 5.49 10.73 -36.85
C PHE A 398 5.47 11.44 -38.21
N LEU A 399 4.54 11.00 -39.06
CA LEU A 399 4.22 11.64 -40.34
C LEU A 399 2.73 11.97 -40.38
N VAL A 400 2.40 13.12 -40.95
CA VAL A 400 1.01 13.48 -41.22
C VAL A 400 0.60 12.83 -42.55
N VAL A 401 -0.46 12.04 -42.52
CA VAL A 401 -0.99 11.38 -43.71
C VAL A 401 -1.92 12.33 -44.43
N THR A 402 -1.64 12.60 -45.70
CA THR A 402 -2.41 13.50 -46.55
C THR A 402 -3.02 12.79 -47.73
N GLN A 403 -4.14 13.29 -48.26
CA GLN A 403 -4.80 12.81 -49.46
C GLN A 403 -5.19 13.99 -50.35
N ASN A 404 -5.24 13.80 -51.67
CA ASN A 404 -5.80 14.75 -52.65
C ASN A 404 -5.28 16.19 -52.50
N GLY A 405 -3.96 16.39 -52.61
CA GLY A 405 -3.38 17.74 -52.64
C GLY A 405 -3.26 18.45 -51.29
N GLY A 406 -3.17 17.70 -50.19
CA GLY A 406 -2.81 18.24 -48.87
C GLY A 406 -3.90 18.18 -47.80
N LYS A 407 -5.04 17.52 -48.06
CA LYS A 407 -6.04 17.27 -47.02
C LYS A 407 -5.48 16.26 -46.03
N ILE A 408 -5.39 16.64 -44.75
CA ILE A 408 -4.95 15.74 -43.68
C ILE A 408 -6.05 14.71 -43.43
N VAL A 409 -5.67 13.42 -43.44
CA VAL A 409 -6.59 12.28 -43.23
C VAL A 409 -6.16 11.39 -42.07
N GLY A 410 -4.94 11.55 -41.54
CA GLY A 410 -4.47 10.79 -40.40
C GLY A 410 -3.04 11.12 -39.99
N VAL A 411 -2.51 10.33 -39.06
CA VAL A 411 -1.12 10.38 -38.60
C VAL A 411 -0.63 8.94 -38.46
N VAL A 412 0.62 8.67 -38.83
CA VAL A 412 1.28 7.40 -38.54
C VAL A 412 2.52 7.68 -37.67
N LYS A 413 2.68 6.92 -36.58
CA LYS A 413 3.82 7.05 -35.66
C LYS A 413 4.85 5.96 -35.92
N ALA A 414 6.11 6.21 -35.55
CA ALA A 414 7.17 5.20 -35.63
C ALA A 414 6.81 3.91 -34.87
N SER A 415 6.13 4.01 -33.73
CA SER A 415 5.64 2.87 -32.96
C SER A 415 4.60 2.02 -33.69
N ASP A 416 3.80 2.64 -34.57
CA ASP A 416 2.77 1.92 -35.34
C ASP A 416 3.41 1.10 -36.46
N LEU A 417 4.56 1.56 -36.97
CA LEU A 417 5.32 0.88 -38.04
C LEU A 417 6.09 -0.34 -37.51
N LEU A 418 6.46 -0.37 -36.23
CA LEU A 418 7.12 -1.53 -35.62
C LEU A 418 6.22 -2.77 -35.60
N ARG A 419 4.90 -2.58 -35.48
CA ARG A 419 3.91 -3.66 -35.50
C ARG A 419 3.83 -4.38 -36.85
N VAL A 420 4.27 -3.73 -37.93
CA VAL A 420 4.30 -4.34 -39.28
C VAL A 420 5.39 -5.42 -39.38
N PHE A 421 6.37 -5.45 -38.47
CA PHE A 421 7.42 -6.47 -38.41
C PHE A 421 7.08 -7.62 -37.43
N GLU A 422 5.93 -7.55 -36.74
CA GLU A 422 5.46 -8.57 -35.79
C GLU A 422 4.44 -9.56 -36.41
N GLU A 423 4.03 -9.33 -37.67
CA GLU A 423 3.29 -10.26 -38.55
C GLU A 423 4.24 -10.89 -39.57
#